data_AF-A0A816F027-F1
#
_entry.id   AF-A0A816F027-F1
#
_cell.length_a   1.000
_cell.length_b   1.000
_cell.length_c   1.000
_cell.angle_alpha   90.00
_cell.angle_beta   90.00
_cell.angle_gamma   90.00
#
_symmetry.space_group_name_H-M   'P 1'
#
loop_
_entity.id
_entity.type
_entity.pdbx_description
1 polymer ?
#
loop_
_entity_poly.entity_id
_entity_poly.type
_entity_poly.pdbx_seq_one_letter_code
_entity_poly.pdbx_strand_id
1 'polypeptide(L)'
;MDVDDENTENQRQLHSTTNDLSMADYQMNEKLESSTPESFAGSEDNDDSEHEYRQQQAKHILNKVFQALSITPIIDTRNTGALNRDVTRAIQGIRKLADELCHVPSAKTLKSNVTLLTTEENESLIDGLKRLFDSSDYDDQVRLLTLSPPTWGRVQIENFFFCNEWQSRRALEIRGSFGILATPTNFSGNPRINPLLADEIQAFYQEDVISRQTSNKKDVIHVKKQLIPVRFMNFTVGQAYAVFLKKLKDRDSLESVSRGMFYSLKPKCVKILTPHDVCACIYHENFDFLIQGWNKMGLTKIESKMLISDLVCHSPTEECFFNECRQCRDNQPSEYLKHFLNNQISLFDDCSWMIWRKSV
;
A
#
# COMPACT_ATOMS: atom_id res chain seq x y z
N MET A 1 12.11 -25.25 -55.99
CA MET A 1 10.73 -24.91 -56.43
C MET A 1 10.05 -24.25 -55.25
N ASP A 2 10.62 -23.18 -54.72
CA ASP A 2 10.85 -21.84 -55.32
C ASP A 2 9.63 -20.98 -54.93
N VAL A 3 9.81 -20.06 -53.96
CA VAL A 3 10.23 -18.64 -54.14
C VAL A 3 8.95 -17.80 -54.22
N ASP A 4 8.57 -17.14 -53.13
CA ASP A 4 8.77 -15.68 -52.87
C ASP A 4 7.53 -14.91 -53.43
N ASP A 5 7.08 -13.74 -52.99
CA ASP A 5 7.53 -12.72 -52.04
C ASP A 5 6.40 -11.67 -51.90
N GLU A 6 6.68 -10.61 -51.13
CA GLU A 6 6.03 -9.28 -51.07
C GLU A 6 4.77 -9.16 -50.18
N ASN A 7 4.84 -8.58 -48.98
CA ASN A 7 5.35 -7.26 -48.56
C ASN A 7 4.59 -6.09 -49.21
N THR A 8 3.73 -5.41 -48.44
CA THR A 8 3.47 -3.99 -48.66
C THR A 8 3.17 -3.27 -47.35
N GLU A 9 4.13 -2.43 -47.03
CA GLU A 9 4.24 -1.39 -46.03
C GLU A 9 3.34 -0.18 -46.35
N ASN A 10 2.78 0.49 -45.32
CA ASN A 10 2.57 1.95 -45.20
C ASN A 10 1.51 2.24 -44.09
N GLN A 11 1.87 2.76 -42.92
CA GLN A 11 2.30 4.12 -42.55
C GLN A 11 1.18 4.95 -41.90
N ARG A 12 1.48 5.38 -40.65
CA ARG A 12 1.14 6.64 -39.98
C ARG A 12 -0.33 6.89 -39.60
N GLN A 13 -0.58 7.00 -38.30
CA GLN A 13 -1.01 8.28 -37.70
C GLN A 13 -0.87 8.27 -36.17
N LEU A 14 0.07 9.09 -35.70
CA LEU A 14 0.12 9.67 -34.36
C LEU A 14 -1.06 10.64 -34.22
N HIS A 15 -1.89 10.49 -33.19
CA HIS A 15 -2.73 11.57 -32.72
C HIS A 15 -2.57 11.78 -31.20
N SER A 16 -1.84 12.85 -30.92
CA SER A 16 -1.94 13.73 -29.76
C SER A 16 -3.39 13.92 -29.31
N THR A 17 -3.64 13.71 -28.01
CA THR A 17 -4.73 14.37 -27.29
C THR A 17 -4.16 15.01 -26.03
N THR A 18 -4.09 16.34 -26.09
CA THR A 18 -3.83 17.25 -24.97
C THR A 18 -5.16 17.66 -24.33
N ASN A 19 -5.07 17.95 -23.02
CA ASN A 19 -5.97 18.75 -22.19
C ASN A 19 -7.33 18.15 -21.81
N ASP A 20 -7.52 17.84 -20.52
CA ASP A 20 -8.10 18.80 -19.58
C ASP A 20 -8.13 18.25 -18.13
N LEU A 21 -8.16 19.18 -17.17
CA LEU A 21 -8.37 19.06 -15.72
C LEU A 21 -7.11 18.70 -14.89
N SER A 22 -6.65 19.48 -13.90
CA SER A 22 -7.23 20.65 -13.21
C SER A 22 -6.14 21.42 -12.46
N MET A 23 -6.13 22.75 -12.62
CA MET A 23 -5.32 23.68 -11.84
C MET A 23 -5.91 23.91 -10.45
N ALA A 24 -5.41 23.19 -9.46
CA ALA A 24 -5.47 23.54 -8.05
C ALA A 24 -4.30 22.81 -7.39
N ASP A 25 -3.28 23.58 -6.96
CA ASP A 25 -2.21 23.21 -5.99
C ASP A 25 -0.86 23.93 -6.21
N TYR A 26 -0.82 25.04 -6.93
CA TYR A 26 0.36 25.93 -6.97
C TYR A 26 -0.02 27.37 -6.65
N GLN A 27 -0.20 27.67 -5.36
CA GLN A 27 -0.15 29.04 -4.82
C GLN A 27 -0.14 29.01 -3.28
N MET A 28 0.99 28.59 -2.70
CA MET A 28 1.38 29.01 -1.35
C MET A 28 2.90 29.20 -1.32
N ASN A 29 3.32 30.29 -0.69
CA ASN A 29 4.70 30.73 -0.42
C ASN A 29 5.38 31.61 -1.49
N GLU A 30 4.84 32.80 -1.72
CA GLU A 30 5.68 33.99 -1.95
C GLU A 30 4.91 35.27 -1.61
N LYS A 31 5.02 35.72 -0.36
CA LYS A 31 4.66 37.08 0.09
C LYS A 31 5.13 37.26 1.55
N LEU A 32 6.35 37.74 1.72
CA LEU A 32 6.73 38.56 2.88
C LEU A 32 7.42 39.82 2.34
N GLU A 33 6.57 40.80 2.08
CA GLU A 33 6.72 42.23 2.33
C GLU A 33 8.14 42.83 2.29
N SER A 34 8.47 43.51 1.18
CA SER A 34 9.44 44.60 1.13
C SER A 34 8.69 45.93 1.02
N SER A 35 8.65 46.68 2.12
CA SER A 35 8.20 48.08 2.13
C SER A 35 9.44 48.98 2.10
N THR A 36 9.63 49.69 0.99
CA THR A 36 10.57 50.82 0.88
C THR A 36 9.98 52.05 1.58
N PRO A 37 10.75 52.84 2.35
CA PRO A 37 10.26 54.11 2.89
C PRO A 37 10.46 55.26 1.89
N GLU A 38 9.43 56.10 1.81
CA GLU A 38 9.40 57.38 1.11
C GLU A 38 10.39 58.39 1.69
N SER A 39 10.94 59.22 0.81
CA SER A 39 11.83 60.32 1.09
C SER A 39 11.07 61.55 1.63
N PHE A 40 11.51 62.09 2.77
CA PHE A 40 11.14 63.43 3.23
C PHE A 40 12.41 64.18 3.67
N ALA A 41 12.50 65.45 3.30
CA ALA A 41 13.69 66.28 3.37
C ALA A 41 13.91 66.92 4.76
N GLY A 42 15.18 67.07 5.14
CA GLY A 42 15.69 68.16 6.00
C GLY A 42 15.85 67.86 7.49
N SER A 43 17.09 67.69 7.95
CA SER A 43 17.67 68.32 9.16
C SER A 43 19.06 67.73 9.46
N GLU A 44 20.05 68.60 9.66
CA GLU A 44 21.48 68.30 9.81
C GLU A 44 21.88 67.80 11.23
N ASP A 45 20.99 67.10 11.95
CA ASP A 45 21.24 66.65 13.35
C ASP A 45 21.13 65.12 13.56
N ASN A 46 21.12 64.30 12.50
CA ASN A 46 20.80 62.86 12.60
C ASN A 46 22.00 61.89 12.78
N ASP A 47 23.24 62.33 12.59
CA ASP A 47 24.40 61.41 12.48
C ASP A 47 24.79 60.75 13.83
N ASP A 48 24.62 61.46 14.95
CA ASP A 48 24.94 60.93 16.28
C ASP A 48 23.94 59.84 16.73
N SER A 49 22.66 59.97 16.36
CA SER A 49 21.62 59.02 16.73
C SER A 49 21.73 57.69 15.98
N GLU A 50 22.12 57.72 14.70
CA GLU A 50 22.30 56.52 13.89
C GLU A 50 23.56 55.76 14.31
N HIS A 51 24.63 56.49 14.65
CA HIS A 51 25.86 55.90 15.17
C HIS A 51 25.66 55.23 16.54
N GLU A 52 24.89 55.85 17.45
CA GLU A 52 24.58 55.27 18.76
C GLU A 52 23.68 54.02 18.63
N TYR A 53 22.70 54.04 17.72
CA TYR A 53 21.86 52.88 17.42
C TYR A 53 22.68 51.69 16.87
N ARG A 54 23.60 51.95 15.93
CA ARG A 54 24.50 50.93 15.38
C ARG A 54 25.43 50.34 16.45
N GLN A 55 25.94 51.17 17.37
CA GLN A 55 26.76 50.69 18.48
C GLN A 55 25.96 49.82 19.47
N GLN A 56 24.74 50.20 19.80
CA GLN A 56 23.85 49.40 20.65
C GLN A 56 23.48 48.06 19.99
N GLN A 57 23.23 48.06 18.68
CA GLN A 57 22.94 46.84 17.91
C GLN A 57 24.16 45.91 17.85
N ALA A 58 25.36 46.44 17.60
CA ALA A 58 26.60 45.66 17.61
C ALA A 58 26.86 45.03 18.99
N LYS A 59 26.63 45.80 20.08
CA LYS A 59 26.76 45.30 21.46
C LYS A 59 25.75 44.18 21.75
N HIS A 60 24.53 44.31 21.28
CA HIS A 60 23.50 43.28 21.46
C HIS A 60 23.88 41.96 20.76
N ILE A 61 24.43 42.03 19.55
CA ILE A 61 24.93 40.86 18.82
C ILE A 61 26.11 40.24 19.57
N LEU A 62 27.06 41.05 20.05
CA LEU A 62 28.23 40.55 20.78
C LEU A 62 27.84 39.83 22.08
N ASN A 63 26.89 40.39 22.83
CA ASN A 63 26.42 39.78 24.08
C ASN A 63 25.65 38.46 23.84
N LYS A 64 24.95 38.31 22.69
CA LYS A 64 24.37 37.01 22.29
C LYS A 64 25.43 35.95 22.04
N VAL A 65 26.54 36.31 21.38
CA VAL A 65 27.68 35.41 21.18
C VAL A 65 28.32 35.03 22.53
N PHE A 66 28.45 35.97 23.45
CA PHE A 66 29.02 35.70 24.77
C PHE A 66 28.13 34.79 25.62
N GLN A 67 26.80 34.96 25.55
CA GLN A 67 25.85 34.08 26.21
C GLN A 67 25.95 32.65 25.68
N ALA A 68 26.09 32.47 24.36
CA ALA A 68 26.29 31.15 23.75
C ALA A 68 27.61 30.48 24.18
N LEU A 69 28.63 31.28 24.49
CA LEU A 69 29.95 30.81 24.92
C LEU A 69 30.11 30.76 26.46
N SER A 70 29.04 31.01 27.23
CA SER A 70 29.08 31.11 28.70
C SER A 70 30.06 32.16 29.25
N ILE A 71 30.30 33.23 28.49
CA ILE A 71 31.14 34.37 28.90
C ILE A 71 30.24 35.49 29.45
N THR A 72 30.69 36.19 30.48
CA THR A 72 29.94 37.30 31.10
C THR A 72 29.69 38.44 30.09
N PRO A 73 28.45 38.94 29.98
CA PRO A 73 28.08 39.98 29.02
C PRO A 73 28.69 41.35 29.37
N ILE A 74 28.88 42.20 28.37
CA ILE A 74 29.38 43.57 28.52
C ILE A 74 28.29 44.47 29.12
N ILE A 75 28.52 44.95 30.34
CA ILE A 75 27.66 45.92 31.05
C ILE A 75 28.17 47.34 30.73
N ASP A 76 27.26 48.30 30.54
CA ASP A 76 27.62 49.69 30.21
C ASP A 76 28.51 50.32 31.29
N THR A 77 29.80 50.46 30.98
CA THR A 77 30.71 51.31 31.75
C THR A 77 30.95 52.59 30.97
N ARG A 78 30.67 53.76 31.57
CA ARG A 78 30.97 55.11 31.03
C ARG A 78 32.47 55.37 30.79
N ASN A 79 33.32 54.37 30.96
CA ASN A 79 34.77 54.48 30.88
C ASN A 79 35.28 53.60 29.73
N THR A 80 35.66 54.23 28.62
CA THR A 80 36.12 53.58 27.36
C THR A 80 37.32 52.65 27.58
N GLY A 81 38.14 52.89 28.60
CA GLY A 81 39.25 52.01 28.98
C GLY A 81 38.84 50.71 29.67
N ALA A 82 37.65 50.62 30.27
CA ALA A 82 37.12 49.37 30.81
C ALA A 82 36.52 48.51 29.68
N LEU A 83 35.76 49.13 28.78
CA LEU A 83 35.19 48.49 27.59
C LEU A 83 36.26 47.82 26.71
N ASN A 84 37.36 48.52 26.42
CA ASN A 84 38.47 47.94 25.64
C ASN A 84 39.12 46.75 26.35
N ARG A 85 39.22 46.77 27.68
CA ARG A 85 39.78 45.66 28.44
C ARG A 85 38.86 44.45 28.44
N ASP A 86 37.55 44.65 28.53
CA ASP A 86 36.55 43.59 28.52
C ASP A 86 36.41 42.96 27.13
N VAL A 87 36.45 43.77 26.06
CA VAL A 87 36.52 43.28 24.67
C VAL A 87 37.82 42.51 24.41
N THR A 88 38.96 43.00 24.90
CA THR A 88 40.24 42.28 24.77
C THR A 88 40.22 40.94 25.52
N ARG A 89 39.63 40.91 26.73
CA ARG A 89 39.46 39.67 27.50
C ARG A 89 38.53 38.68 26.79
N ALA A 90 37.48 39.17 26.13
CA ALA A 90 36.57 38.34 25.35
C ALA A 90 37.23 37.81 24.06
N ILE A 91 38.02 38.62 23.36
CA ILE A 91 38.81 38.17 22.20
C ILE A 91 39.84 37.11 22.64
N GLN A 92 40.46 37.27 23.80
CA GLN A 92 41.37 36.26 24.36
C GLN A 92 40.62 34.98 24.77
N GLY A 93 39.41 35.08 25.33
CA GLY A 93 38.56 33.94 25.64
C GLY A 93 38.11 33.18 24.39
N ILE A 94 37.71 33.90 23.34
CA ILE A 94 37.37 33.31 22.03
C ILE A 94 38.60 32.69 21.38
N ARG A 95 39.78 33.32 21.44
CA ARG A 95 41.03 32.71 20.97
C ARG A 95 41.39 31.45 21.73
N LYS A 96 41.23 31.43 23.05
CA LYS A 96 41.51 30.26 23.87
C LYS A 96 40.54 29.11 23.58
N LEU A 97 39.25 29.40 23.41
CA LEU A 97 38.25 28.42 22.97
C LEU A 97 38.47 27.96 21.53
N ALA A 98 38.90 28.85 20.65
CA ALA A 98 39.32 28.49 19.30
C ALA A 98 40.57 27.61 19.34
N ASP A 99 41.53 27.85 20.23
CA ASP A 99 42.71 26.99 20.43
C ASP A 99 42.34 25.64 21.06
N GLU A 100 41.33 25.58 21.93
CA GLU A 100 40.80 24.33 22.52
C GLU A 100 39.94 23.53 21.52
N LEU A 101 39.15 24.19 20.66
CA LEU A 101 38.36 23.56 19.58
C LEU A 101 39.20 23.24 18.33
N CYS A 102 40.25 24.03 18.07
CA CYS A 102 41.25 23.81 17.04
C CYS A 102 42.52 23.13 17.58
N HIS A 103 42.40 22.32 18.65
CA HIS A 103 43.28 21.17 18.85
C HIS A 103 43.10 20.15 17.71
N VAL A 104 43.38 20.57 16.48
CA VAL A 104 44.16 19.78 15.56
C VAL A 104 45.50 19.60 16.27
N PRO A 105 45.95 18.36 16.53
CA PRO A 105 47.28 18.18 17.09
C PRO A 105 48.25 18.89 16.15
N SER A 106 48.99 19.85 16.70
CA SER A 106 50.13 20.48 16.04
C SER A 106 50.92 19.39 15.33
N ALA A 107 51.16 19.56 14.03
CA ALA A 107 51.78 18.62 13.11
C ALA A 107 53.28 18.36 13.42
N LYS A 108 53.59 18.04 14.67
CA LYS A 108 54.87 17.55 15.15
C LYS A 108 54.55 16.48 16.19
N THR A 109 54.80 15.23 15.80
CA THR A 109 54.72 13.99 16.60
C THR A 109 53.42 13.18 16.51
N LEU A 110 52.91 12.93 15.30
CA LEU A 110 52.47 11.57 14.97
C LEU A 110 53.45 11.01 13.93
N LYS A 111 54.33 10.10 14.35
CA LYS A 111 54.85 9.08 13.43
C LYS A 111 53.72 8.09 13.17
N SER A 112 52.64 8.54 12.54
CA SER A 112 51.80 7.63 11.78
C SER A 112 52.59 7.30 10.53
N ASN A 113 53.05 6.07 10.40
CA ASN A 113 53.52 5.54 9.12
C ASN A 113 52.29 5.50 8.19
N VAL A 114 51.88 6.65 7.67
CA VAL A 114 50.82 6.76 6.66
C VAL A 114 51.50 6.43 5.34
N THR A 115 51.43 5.15 4.98
CA THR A 115 51.74 4.74 3.62
C THR A 115 50.67 5.34 2.72
N LEU A 116 50.99 6.45 2.08
CA LEU A 116 50.17 7.00 1.00
C LEU A 116 50.35 6.10 -0.21
N LEU A 117 49.24 5.65 -0.79
CA LEU A 117 49.26 4.93 -2.06
C LEU A 117 49.81 5.85 -3.14
N THR A 118 50.74 5.32 -3.93
CA THR A 118 51.18 5.95 -5.17
C THR A 118 50.01 6.00 -6.17
N THR A 119 50.12 6.86 -7.17
CA THR A 119 49.11 6.95 -8.24
C THR A 119 48.91 5.60 -8.95
N GLU A 120 50.01 4.87 -9.19
CA GLU A 120 49.98 3.55 -9.83
C GLU A 120 49.25 2.50 -8.98
N GLU A 121 49.49 2.49 -7.66
CA GLU A 121 48.80 1.58 -6.75
C GLU A 121 47.30 1.91 -6.65
N ASN A 122 46.93 3.19 -6.68
CA ASN A 122 45.53 3.62 -6.73
C ASN A 122 44.84 3.17 -8.03
N GLU A 123 45.50 3.37 -9.18
CA GLU A 123 44.97 2.92 -10.47
C GLU A 123 44.80 1.40 -10.49
N SER A 124 45.78 0.65 -9.97
CA SER A 124 45.70 -0.80 -9.85
C SER A 124 44.54 -1.26 -8.96
N LEU A 125 44.32 -0.59 -7.83
CA LEU A 125 43.20 -0.88 -6.92
C LEU A 125 41.84 -0.62 -7.58
N ILE A 126 41.70 0.52 -8.27
CA ILE A 126 40.47 0.90 -8.97
C ILE A 126 40.19 -0.06 -10.13
N ASP A 127 41.21 -0.44 -10.89
CA ASP A 127 41.07 -1.42 -11.97
C ASP A 127 40.65 -2.80 -11.44
N GLY A 128 41.24 -3.23 -10.32
CA GLY A 128 40.82 -4.43 -9.61
C GLY A 128 39.36 -4.39 -9.17
N LEU A 129 38.89 -3.23 -8.67
CA LEU A 129 37.49 -3.02 -8.29
C LEU A 129 36.54 -3.10 -9.49
N LYS A 130 36.92 -2.52 -10.64
CA LYS A 130 36.12 -2.60 -11.87
C LYS A 130 36.02 -4.04 -12.38
N ARG A 131 37.13 -4.79 -12.40
CA ARG A 131 37.11 -6.22 -12.77
C ARG A 131 36.26 -7.05 -11.82
N LEU A 132 36.29 -6.74 -10.52
CA LEU A 132 35.43 -7.41 -9.55
C LEU A 132 33.95 -7.08 -9.82
N PHE A 133 33.61 -5.83 -10.11
CA PHE A 133 32.26 -5.42 -10.49
C PHE A 133 31.76 -6.16 -11.74
N ASP A 134 32.57 -6.23 -12.79
CA ASP A 134 32.21 -6.88 -14.06
C ASP A 134 31.99 -8.39 -13.93
N SER A 135 32.64 -9.04 -12.96
CA SER A 135 32.53 -10.48 -12.70
C SER A 135 31.54 -10.86 -11.60
N SER A 136 30.97 -9.88 -10.89
CA SER A 136 30.03 -10.10 -9.79
C SER A 136 28.59 -10.27 -10.28
N ASP A 137 27.74 -10.83 -9.43
CA ASP A 137 26.30 -10.86 -9.66
C ASP A 137 25.67 -9.47 -9.46
N TYR A 138 24.38 -9.34 -9.77
CA TYR A 138 23.69 -8.06 -9.70
C TYR A 138 23.68 -7.42 -8.31
N ASP A 139 23.53 -8.24 -7.27
CA ASP A 139 23.41 -7.77 -5.90
C ASP A 139 24.76 -7.31 -5.37
N ASP A 140 25.82 -8.07 -5.64
CA ASP A 140 27.19 -7.67 -5.33
C ASP A 140 27.64 -6.49 -6.18
N GLN A 141 27.22 -6.37 -7.44
CA GLN A 141 27.43 -5.16 -8.26
C GLN A 141 26.86 -3.92 -7.56
N VAL A 142 25.58 -3.95 -7.17
CA VAL A 142 24.94 -2.82 -6.45
C VAL A 142 25.64 -2.54 -5.12
N ARG A 143 26.04 -3.58 -4.40
CA ARG A 143 26.79 -3.46 -3.15
C ARG A 143 28.16 -2.80 -3.36
N LEU A 144 28.90 -3.16 -4.39
CA LEU A 144 30.20 -2.56 -4.72
C LEU A 144 30.06 -1.08 -5.08
N LEU A 145 29.00 -0.69 -5.80
CA LEU A 145 28.74 0.72 -6.13
C LEU A 145 28.56 1.61 -4.89
N THR A 146 28.19 1.06 -3.73
CA THR A 146 28.09 1.82 -2.47
C THR A 146 29.44 2.36 -1.97
N LEU A 147 30.56 1.82 -2.48
CA LEU A 147 31.92 2.31 -2.20
C LEU A 147 32.25 3.64 -2.90
N SER A 148 31.44 4.05 -3.87
CA SER A 148 31.64 5.31 -4.59
C SER A 148 31.77 6.49 -3.60
N PRO A 149 32.54 7.53 -3.91
CA PRO A 149 32.62 8.72 -3.06
C PRO A 149 31.24 9.30 -2.70
N PRO A 150 31.04 9.83 -1.49
CA PRO A 150 29.75 10.38 -1.04
C PRO A 150 29.34 11.65 -1.81
N THR A 151 30.31 12.29 -2.47
CA THR A 151 30.09 13.44 -3.34
C THR A 151 29.57 13.05 -4.72
N TRP A 152 29.58 11.77 -5.09
CA TRP A 152 29.15 11.33 -6.41
C TRP A 152 27.63 11.17 -6.51
N GLY A 153 27.07 11.73 -7.57
CA GLY A 153 25.69 11.49 -8.00
C GLY A 153 25.55 10.28 -8.91
N ARG A 154 24.30 9.95 -9.28
CA ARG A 154 23.94 8.79 -10.13
C ARG A 154 24.74 8.73 -11.43
N VAL A 155 24.74 9.83 -12.19
CA VAL A 155 25.41 9.95 -13.49
C VAL A 155 26.93 9.73 -13.40
N GLN A 156 27.56 10.18 -12.31
CA GLN A 156 29.00 9.99 -12.13
C GLN A 156 29.34 8.52 -11.88
N ILE A 157 28.53 7.84 -11.07
CA ILE A 157 28.66 6.41 -10.79
C ILE A 157 28.45 5.60 -12.08
N GLU A 158 27.41 5.92 -12.84
CA GLU A 158 27.11 5.28 -14.14
C GLU A 158 28.27 5.40 -15.11
N ASN A 159 28.81 6.59 -15.31
CA ASN A 159 29.92 6.80 -16.25
C ASN A 159 31.23 6.17 -15.76
N PHE A 160 31.45 6.06 -14.45
CA PHE A 160 32.70 5.51 -13.92
C PHE A 160 32.74 3.97 -13.96
N PHE A 161 31.63 3.32 -13.61
CA PHE A 161 31.51 1.86 -13.58
C PHE A 161 30.81 1.26 -14.82
N PHE A 162 30.31 2.10 -15.74
CA PHE A 162 29.50 1.69 -16.89
C PHE A 162 28.28 0.84 -16.50
N CYS A 163 27.64 1.22 -15.38
CA CYS A 163 26.48 0.51 -14.82
C CYS A 163 25.14 1.15 -15.24
N ASN A 164 24.04 0.45 -15.01
CA ASN A 164 22.70 0.95 -15.33
C ASN A 164 22.24 2.02 -14.31
N GLU A 165 21.40 2.96 -14.75
CA GLU A 165 20.82 4.02 -13.89
C GLU A 165 20.13 3.45 -12.63
N TRP A 166 19.46 2.31 -12.79
CA TRP A 166 18.81 1.66 -11.66
C TRP A 166 19.82 1.20 -10.60
N GLN A 167 20.97 0.66 -11.01
CA GLN A 167 22.01 0.16 -10.09
C GLN A 167 22.65 1.32 -9.31
N SER A 168 22.94 2.44 -9.99
CA SER A 168 23.49 3.65 -9.35
C SER A 168 22.50 4.25 -8.34
N ARG A 169 21.22 4.35 -8.71
CA ARG A 169 20.15 4.80 -7.81
C ARG A 169 20.02 3.88 -6.60
N ARG A 170 19.94 2.57 -6.83
CA ARG A 170 19.77 1.57 -5.78
C ARG A 170 20.95 1.56 -4.80
N ALA A 171 22.17 1.70 -5.30
CA ALA A 171 23.37 1.77 -4.47
C ALA A 171 23.36 3.01 -3.55
N LEU A 172 22.94 4.17 -4.05
CA LEU A 172 22.80 5.39 -3.23
C LEU A 172 21.71 5.23 -2.16
N GLU A 173 20.57 4.64 -2.49
CA GLU A 173 19.49 4.34 -1.52
C GLU A 173 19.97 3.40 -0.41
N ILE A 174 20.66 2.32 -0.79
CA ILE A 174 21.22 1.34 0.15
C ILE A 174 22.27 1.99 1.03
N ARG A 175 23.17 2.78 0.46
CA ARG A 175 24.19 3.49 1.24
C ARG A 175 23.58 4.47 2.23
N GLY A 176 22.56 5.23 1.82
CA GLY A 176 21.87 6.18 2.68
C GLY A 176 21.13 5.50 3.84
N SER A 177 20.57 4.31 3.61
CA SER A 177 19.76 3.59 4.60
C SER A 177 20.57 2.64 5.49
N PHE A 178 21.57 1.97 4.93
CA PHE A 178 22.29 0.83 5.55
C PHE A 178 23.81 0.96 5.57
N GLY A 179 24.38 1.96 4.88
CA GLY A 179 25.82 2.22 4.86
C GLY A 179 26.61 1.55 3.71
N ILE A 180 27.94 1.66 3.80
CA ILE A 180 28.87 1.17 2.77
C ILE A 180 28.95 -0.36 2.80
N LEU A 181 28.98 -1.00 1.63
CA LEU A 181 28.98 -2.44 1.41
C LEU A 181 27.79 -3.19 2.03
N ALA A 182 26.69 -2.49 2.30
CA ALA A 182 25.45 -3.11 2.73
C ALA A 182 24.90 -4.01 1.60
N THR A 183 24.48 -5.22 1.96
CA THR A 183 23.85 -6.15 1.04
C THR A 183 22.48 -5.62 0.64
N PRO A 184 22.13 -5.57 -0.66
CA PRO A 184 20.77 -5.27 -1.07
C PRO A 184 19.84 -6.28 -0.42
N THR A 185 18.98 -5.81 0.48
CA THR A 185 17.92 -6.64 1.01
C THR A 185 16.95 -6.87 -0.15
N ASN A 186 17.08 -8.00 -0.83
CA ASN A 186 15.95 -8.54 -1.56
C ASN A 186 14.86 -8.72 -0.51
N PHE A 187 13.71 -8.09 -0.70
CA PHE A 187 12.51 -8.48 0.03
C PHE A 187 12.18 -9.91 -0.44
N SER A 188 12.90 -10.90 0.10
CA SER A 188 12.65 -12.32 -0.09
C SER A 188 11.49 -12.70 0.81
N GLY A 189 10.30 -12.23 0.41
CA GLY A 189 9.07 -12.53 1.11
C GLY A 189 8.00 -11.48 0.85
N ASN A 190 6.75 -11.95 0.81
CA ASN A 190 5.62 -11.05 0.93
C ASN A 190 5.82 -10.20 2.21
N PRO A 191 5.57 -8.88 2.15
CA PRO A 191 5.68 -8.01 3.32
C PRO A 191 4.94 -8.65 4.50
N ARG A 192 5.54 -8.58 5.70
CA ARG A 192 4.94 -9.16 6.90
C ARG A 192 3.56 -8.54 7.09
N ILE A 193 2.55 -9.39 6.96
CA ILE A 193 1.16 -9.00 7.16
C ILE A 193 1.01 -8.49 8.59
N ASN A 194 0.35 -7.35 8.77
CA ASN A 194 -0.02 -6.83 10.08
C ASN A 194 -0.87 -7.90 10.80
N PRO A 195 -0.45 -8.42 11.97
CA PRO A 195 -1.16 -9.50 12.65
C PRO A 195 -2.57 -9.08 13.08
N LEU A 196 -2.78 -7.81 13.44
CA LEU A 196 -4.10 -7.31 13.84
C LEU A 196 -5.09 -7.35 12.66
N LEU A 197 -4.63 -6.91 11.49
CA LEU A 197 -5.41 -6.95 10.27
C LEU A 197 -5.68 -8.41 9.83
N ALA A 198 -4.71 -9.30 10.00
CA ALA A 198 -4.91 -10.72 9.72
C ALA A 198 -6.01 -11.32 10.60
N ASP A 199 -6.02 -11.01 11.89
CA ASP A 199 -7.03 -11.49 12.82
C ASP A 199 -8.41 -10.88 12.50
N GLU A 200 -8.47 -9.60 12.10
CA GLU A 200 -9.71 -8.95 11.65
C GLU A 200 -10.28 -9.61 10.38
N ILE A 201 -9.44 -9.91 9.39
CA ILE A 201 -9.85 -10.62 8.18
C ILE A 201 -10.36 -12.03 8.53
N GLN A 202 -9.66 -12.74 9.42
CA GLN A 202 -10.08 -14.07 9.86
C GLN A 202 -11.39 -14.04 10.64
N ALA A 203 -11.63 -13.01 11.45
CA ALA A 203 -12.88 -12.79 12.17
C ALA A 203 -14.01 -12.46 11.19
N PHE A 204 -13.76 -11.63 10.18
CA PHE A 204 -14.73 -11.30 9.13
C PHE A 204 -15.23 -12.54 8.39
N TYR A 205 -14.32 -13.48 8.04
CA TYR A 205 -14.73 -14.74 7.42
C TYR A 205 -15.62 -15.61 8.33
N GLN A 206 -15.57 -15.43 9.64
CA GLN A 206 -16.35 -16.18 10.63
C GLN A 206 -17.69 -15.53 10.97
N GLU A 207 -17.98 -14.32 10.48
CA GLU A 207 -19.28 -13.68 10.64
C GLU A 207 -20.39 -14.52 9.98
N ASP A 208 -21.54 -14.67 10.65
CA ASP A 208 -22.65 -15.52 10.19
C ASP A 208 -23.23 -15.07 8.83
N VAL A 209 -23.12 -13.78 8.52
CA VAL A 209 -23.50 -13.22 7.23
C VAL A 209 -22.58 -13.76 6.13
N ILE A 210 -21.28 -13.84 6.40
CA ILE A 210 -20.26 -14.21 5.42
C ILE A 210 -20.14 -15.73 5.26
N SER A 211 -20.17 -16.47 6.37
CA SER A 211 -20.15 -17.93 6.36
C SER A 211 -21.11 -18.50 7.39
N ARG A 212 -21.74 -19.63 7.09
CA ARG A 212 -22.64 -20.36 7.98
C ARG A 212 -21.96 -21.60 8.56
N GLN A 213 -22.17 -21.88 9.83
CA GLN A 213 -21.71 -23.13 10.44
C GLN A 213 -22.60 -24.29 10.01
N THR A 214 -22.01 -25.48 9.85
CA THR A 214 -22.77 -26.71 9.60
C THR A 214 -23.49 -27.19 10.86
N SER A 215 -24.68 -27.78 10.67
CA SER A 215 -25.41 -28.48 11.74
C SER A 215 -24.88 -29.89 12.00
N ASN A 216 -24.03 -30.42 11.11
CA ASN A 216 -23.53 -31.78 11.17
C ASN A 216 -22.33 -31.90 12.13
N LYS A 217 -22.46 -32.75 13.15
CA LYS A 217 -21.42 -33.01 14.16
C LYS A 217 -20.14 -33.63 13.58
N LYS A 218 -20.20 -34.27 12.41
CA LYS A 218 -19.04 -34.86 11.75
C LYS A 218 -18.20 -33.83 10.99
N ASP A 219 -18.75 -32.66 10.71
CA ASP A 219 -18.09 -31.61 9.91
C ASP A 219 -17.22 -30.75 10.82
N VAL A 220 -16.13 -31.35 11.31
CA VAL A 220 -15.15 -30.73 12.19
C VAL A 220 -13.74 -30.90 11.62
N ILE A 221 -12.90 -29.87 11.77
CA ILE A 221 -11.49 -29.93 11.38
C ILE A 221 -10.58 -29.79 12.61
N HIS A 222 -9.47 -30.51 12.59
CA HIS A 222 -8.42 -30.36 13.59
C HIS A 222 -7.49 -29.21 13.22
N VAL A 223 -7.49 -28.15 14.03
CA VAL A 223 -6.56 -27.02 13.91
C VAL A 223 -5.88 -26.84 15.25
N LYS A 224 -4.54 -26.88 15.29
CA LYS A 224 -3.75 -26.68 16.52
C LYS A 224 -4.24 -27.53 17.72
N LYS A 225 -4.55 -28.80 17.48
CA LYS A 225 -5.08 -29.78 18.47
C LYS A 225 -6.50 -29.47 19.00
N GLN A 226 -7.23 -28.52 18.40
CA GLN A 226 -8.63 -28.25 18.71
C GLN A 226 -9.53 -28.68 17.55
N LEU A 227 -10.72 -29.18 17.89
CA LEU A 227 -11.78 -29.49 16.94
C LEU A 227 -12.59 -28.23 16.68
N ILE A 228 -12.52 -27.72 15.46
CA ILE A 228 -13.24 -26.51 15.02
C ILE A 228 -14.30 -26.93 14.01
N PRO A 229 -15.58 -26.53 14.18
CA PRO A 229 -16.64 -26.84 13.22
C PRO A 229 -16.37 -26.16 11.87
N VAL A 230 -16.68 -26.86 10.79
CA VAL A 230 -16.57 -26.32 9.44
C VAL A 230 -17.64 -25.25 9.21
N ARG A 231 -17.26 -24.19 8.52
CA ARG A 231 -18.16 -23.14 8.06
C ARG A 231 -18.13 -23.07 6.54
N PHE A 232 -19.28 -22.82 5.94
CA PHE A 232 -19.43 -22.68 4.50
C PHE A 232 -19.71 -21.22 4.15
N MET A 233 -18.96 -20.67 3.20
CA MET A 233 -19.21 -19.29 2.74
C MET A 233 -20.58 -19.18 2.06
N ASN A 234 -21.32 -18.11 2.41
CA ASN A 234 -22.56 -17.73 1.75
C ASN A 234 -22.30 -16.92 0.47
N PHE A 235 -21.11 -16.34 0.36
CA PHE A 235 -20.67 -15.54 -0.78
C PHE A 235 -19.51 -16.20 -1.51
N THR A 236 -19.31 -15.82 -2.77
CA THR A 236 -18.00 -16.02 -3.41
C THR A 236 -16.93 -15.22 -2.66
N VAL A 237 -15.67 -15.68 -2.69
CA VAL A 237 -14.55 -14.97 -2.03
C VAL A 237 -14.41 -13.53 -2.55
N GLY A 238 -14.69 -13.30 -3.84
CA GLY A 238 -14.65 -11.97 -4.45
C GLY A 238 -15.74 -11.04 -3.94
N GLN A 239 -16.97 -11.54 -3.76
CA GLN A 239 -18.06 -10.76 -3.17
C GLN A 239 -17.77 -10.44 -1.69
N ALA A 240 -17.28 -11.41 -0.93
CA ALA A 240 -16.86 -11.20 0.45
C ALA A 240 -15.78 -10.11 0.56
N TYR A 241 -14.79 -10.11 -0.35
CA TYR A 241 -13.78 -9.07 -0.42
C TYR A 241 -14.36 -7.68 -0.72
N ALA A 242 -15.33 -7.58 -1.65
CA ALA A 242 -15.99 -6.31 -1.95
C ALA A 242 -16.76 -5.76 -0.74
N VAL A 243 -17.43 -6.63 0.04
CA VAL A 243 -18.11 -6.25 1.29
C VAL A 243 -17.08 -5.80 2.33
N PHE A 244 -15.97 -6.53 2.46
CA PHE A 244 -14.89 -6.18 3.39
C PHE A 244 -14.29 -4.81 3.09
N LEU A 245 -14.04 -4.49 1.81
CA LEU A 245 -13.55 -3.16 1.42
C LEU A 245 -14.52 -2.03 1.75
N LYS A 246 -15.83 -2.26 1.65
CA LYS A 246 -16.83 -1.25 2.08
C LYS A 246 -16.72 -0.99 3.58
N LYS A 247 -16.66 -2.07 4.38
CA LYS A 247 -16.50 -2.00 5.84
C LYS A 247 -15.23 -1.25 6.26
N LEU A 248 -14.13 -1.38 5.51
CA LEU A 248 -12.89 -0.64 5.75
C LEU A 248 -12.99 0.84 5.39
N LYS A 249 -13.65 1.18 4.28
CA LYS A 249 -13.88 2.57 3.87
C LYS A 249 -14.70 3.34 4.89
N ASP A 250 -15.66 2.69 5.54
CA ASP A 250 -16.48 3.30 6.58
C ASP A 250 -15.70 3.59 7.88
N ARG A 251 -14.47 3.09 8.01
CA ARG A 251 -13.68 3.12 9.26
C ARG A 251 -12.50 4.11 9.26
N ASP A 252 -12.32 4.93 8.22
CA ASP A 252 -11.17 5.86 8.09
C ASP A 252 -9.81 5.17 8.31
N SER A 253 -9.72 3.86 8.08
CA SER A 253 -8.49 3.09 8.18
C SER A 253 -7.77 3.09 6.83
N LEU A 254 -6.54 3.61 6.82
CA LEU A 254 -5.70 3.78 5.64
C LEU A 254 -5.04 2.49 5.13
N GLU A 255 -5.22 1.34 5.80
CA GLU A 255 -4.58 0.09 5.38
C GLU A 255 -5.30 -0.51 4.15
N SER A 256 -4.66 -0.38 3.00
CA SER A 256 -5.12 -1.02 1.77
C SER A 256 -4.84 -2.53 1.80
N VAL A 257 -5.92 -3.32 1.82
CA VAL A 257 -5.82 -4.78 1.72
C VAL A 257 -5.88 -5.20 0.26
N SER A 258 -4.89 -5.95 -0.21
CA SER A 258 -4.91 -6.52 -1.56
C SER A 258 -5.80 -7.76 -1.64
N ARG A 259 -6.35 -8.06 -2.82
CA ARG A 259 -7.13 -9.30 -3.06
C ARG A 259 -6.33 -10.54 -2.70
N GLY A 260 -5.09 -10.64 -3.16
CA GLY A 260 -4.24 -11.82 -2.90
C GLY A 260 -3.99 -12.05 -1.41
N MET A 261 -3.78 -10.97 -0.65
CA MET A 261 -3.65 -11.03 0.81
C MET A 261 -4.93 -11.54 1.47
N PHE A 262 -6.09 -10.97 1.12
CA PHE A 262 -7.38 -11.38 1.66
C PHE A 262 -7.70 -12.86 1.38
N TYR A 263 -7.32 -13.36 0.21
CA TYR A 263 -7.56 -14.74 -0.19
C TYR A 263 -6.65 -15.70 0.57
N SER A 264 -5.39 -15.30 0.79
CA SER A 264 -4.39 -16.08 1.52
C SER A 264 -4.72 -16.20 3.02
N LEU A 265 -5.41 -15.20 3.58
CA LEU A 265 -5.76 -15.15 5.00
C LEU A 265 -7.06 -15.89 5.36
N LYS A 266 -7.71 -16.55 4.39
CA LYS A 266 -8.93 -17.31 4.63
C LYS A 266 -8.67 -18.48 5.61
N PRO A 267 -9.42 -18.58 6.73
CA PRO A 267 -9.28 -19.70 7.65
C PRO A 267 -9.55 -21.05 7.00
N LYS A 268 -8.81 -22.09 7.41
CA LYS A 268 -8.97 -23.47 6.88
C LYS A 268 -10.34 -24.08 7.21
N CYS A 269 -10.98 -23.66 8.30
CA CYS A 269 -12.34 -24.05 8.71
C CYS A 269 -13.42 -23.47 7.78
N VAL A 270 -13.11 -22.40 7.04
CA VAL A 270 -14.04 -21.75 6.12
C VAL A 270 -13.87 -22.32 4.72
N LYS A 271 -14.80 -23.18 4.34
CA LYS A 271 -14.87 -23.81 3.02
C LYS A 271 -15.70 -22.93 2.10
N ILE A 272 -15.26 -22.87 0.85
CA ILE A 272 -16.08 -22.30 -0.21
C ILE A 272 -17.07 -23.41 -0.53
N LEU A 273 -18.34 -23.17 -0.20
CA LEU A 273 -19.40 -23.93 -0.84
C LEU A 273 -19.43 -23.42 -2.28
N THR A 274 -19.35 -24.30 -3.27
CA THR A 274 -19.72 -23.90 -4.64
C THR A 274 -21.15 -23.39 -4.57
N PRO A 275 -21.40 -22.07 -4.70
CA PRO A 275 -22.76 -21.56 -4.70
C PRO A 275 -23.32 -21.73 -6.12
N HIS A 276 -24.64 -21.70 -6.23
CA HIS A 276 -25.43 -21.87 -7.46
C HIS A 276 -25.50 -23.37 -7.83
N ASP A 277 -26.43 -24.15 -7.27
CA ASP A 277 -27.82 -24.19 -7.78
C ASP A 277 -28.85 -24.77 -6.79
N VAL A 278 -28.59 -24.84 -5.48
CA VAL A 278 -29.55 -25.49 -4.55
C VAL A 278 -29.93 -24.56 -3.39
N CYS A 279 -31.20 -24.14 -3.33
CA CYS A 279 -31.76 -23.51 -2.14
C CYS A 279 -31.76 -24.55 -1.01
N ALA A 280 -31.16 -24.23 0.12
CA ALA A 280 -31.26 -25.03 1.35
C ALA A 280 -32.33 -24.47 2.31
N CYS A 281 -33.31 -23.76 1.77
CA CYS A 281 -34.41 -23.23 2.54
C CYS A 281 -35.39 -24.34 2.91
N ILE A 282 -36.08 -24.22 4.05
CA ILE A 282 -37.01 -25.23 4.56
C ILE A 282 -38.04 -25.68 3.52
N TYR A 283 -38.44 -24.78 2.61
CA TYR A 283 -39.42 -25.09 1.56
C TYR A 283 -38.84 -26.00 0.48
N HIS A 284 -37.61 -25.75 0.02
CA HIS A 284 -36.96 -26.63 -0.96
C HIS A 284 -36.59 -27.97 -0.32
N GLU A 285 -36.10 -27.97 0.93
CA GLU A 285 -35.75 -29.21 1.63
C GLU A 285 -36.99 -30.08 1.90
N ASN A 286 -38.10 -29.48 2.35
CA ASN A 286 -39.36 -30.20 2.56
C ASN A 286 -39.89 -30.80 1.25
N PHE A 287 -39.79 -30.06 0.15
CA PHE A 287 -40.20 -30.55 -1.16
C PHE A 287 -39.34 -31.73 -1.65
N ASP A 288 -38.02 -31.65 -1.46
CA ASP A 288 -37.11 -32.75 -1.75
C ASP A 288 -37.38 -33.99 -0.88
N PHE A 289 -37.73 -33.80 0.40
CA PHE A 289 -38.14 -34.91 1.27
C PHE A 289 -39.42 -35.59 0.80
N LEU A 290 -40.40 -34.83 0.29
CA LEU A 290 -41.62 -35.40 -0.28
C LEU A 290 -41.32 -36.28 -1.51
N ILE A 291 -40.48 -35.79 -2.42
CA ILE A 291 -40.06 -36.55 -3.61
C ILE A 291 -39.28 -37.81 -3.20
N GLN A 292 -38.38 -37.71 -2.23
CA GLN A 292 -37.64 -38.87 -1.72
C GLN A 292 -38.57 -39.90 -1.06
N GLY A 293 -39.57 -39.45 -0.30
CA GLY A 293 -40.58 -40.31 0.30
C GLY A 293 -41.38 -41.06 -0.76
N TRP A 294 -41.85 -40.35 -1.79
CA TRP A 294 -42.55 -40.92 -2.94
C TRP A 294 -41.72 -42.00 -3.65
N ASN A 295 -40.46 -41.67 -3.97
CA ASN A 295 -39.56 -42.60 -4.66
C ASN A 295 -39.29 -43.87 -3.85
N LYS A 296 -39.32 -43.80 -2.52
CA LYS A 296 -39.17 -44.96 -1.63
C LYS A 296 -40.40 -45.84 -1.55
N MET A 297 -41.60 -45.30 -1.81
CA MET A 297 -42.85 -46.08 -1.85
C MET A 297 -42.95 -46.97 -3.11
N GLY A 298 -42.01 -46.85 -4.05
CA GLY A 298 -41.91 -47.76 -5.20
C GLY A 298 -42.98 -47.56 -6.27
N LEU A 299 -43.74 -46.46 -6.21
CA LEU A 299 -44.80 -46.14 -7.16
C LEU A 299 -44.20 -45.75 -8.53
N THR A 300 -43.48 -44.63 -8.56
CA THR A 300 -42.85 -44.07 -9.77
C THR A 300 -41.66 -43.22 -9.35
N LYS A 301 -40.56 -43.27 -10.12
CA LYS A 301 -39.39 -42.40 -9.87
C LYS A 301 -39.68 -41.00 -10.42
N ILE A 302 -39.79 -40.02 -9.53
CA ILE A 302 -39.99 -38.61 -9.85
C ILE A 302 -38.73 -37.83 -9.49
N GLU A 303 -38.34 -36.89 -10.37
CA GLU A 303 -37.30 -35.91 -10.10
C GLU A 303 -37.91 -34.50 -10.10
N SER A 304 -37.43 -33.61 -9.23
CA SER A 304 -37.95 -32.24 -9.09
C SER A 304 -37.94 -31.45 -10.40
N LYS A 305 -36.92 -31.67 -11.23
CA LYS A 305 -36.79 -31.07 -12.56
C LYS A 305 -37.94 -31.43 -13.51
N MET A 306 -38.47 -32.66 -13.41
CA MET A 306 -39.57 -33.13 -14.25
C MET A 306 -40.88 -32.41 -13.90
N LEU A 307 -41.14 -32.21 -12.61
CA LEU A 307 -42.32 -31.47 -12.16
C LEU A 307 -42.25 -30.00 -12.57
N ILE A 308 -41.06 -29.38 -12.47
CA ILE A 308 -40.87 -28.00 -12.89
C ILE A 308 -41.09 -27.85 -14.40
N SER A 309 -40.55 -28.75 -15.23
CA SER A 309 -40.73 -28.69 -16.69
C SER A 309 -42.19 -28.81 -17.14
N ASP A 310 -43.04 -29.46 -16.34
CA ASP A 310 -44.48 -29.57 -16.61
C ASP A 310 -45.28 -28.32 -16.19
N LEU A 311 -44.69 -27.45 -15.37
CA LEU A 311 -45.31 -26.22 -14.85
C LEU A 311 -44.90 -24.96 -15.61
N VAL A 312 -43.77 -24.99 -16.32
CA VAL A 312 -43.23 -23.82 -17.03
C VAL A 312 -43.21 -24.06 -18.54
N CYS A 313 -43.02 -23.00 -19.32
CA CYS A 313 -42.87 -23.12 -20.78
C CYS A 313 -41.63 -23.94 -21.16
N HIS A 314 -41.63 -24.58 -22.34
CA HIS A 314 -40.51 -25.39 -22.86
C HIS A 314 -39.16 -24.66 -22.89
N SER A 315 -39.19 -23.34 -23.05
CA SER A 315 -38.04 -22.44 -22.86
C SER A 315 -38.40 -21.42 -21.76
N PRO A 316 -38.17 -21.73 -20.48
CA PRO A 316 -38.69 -20.92 -19.39
C PRO A 316 -37.88 -19.63 -19.23
N THR A 317 -38.59 -18.51 -19.10
CA THR A 317 -38.01 -17.22 -18.71
C THR A 317 -38.10 -17.04 -17.20
N GLU A 318 -37.43 -16.02 -16.65
CA GLU A 318 -37.55 -15.64 -15.23
C GLU A 318 -39.02 -15.44 -14.83
N GLU A 319 -39.82 -14.83 -15.70
CA GLU A 319 -41.26 -14.62 -15.52
C GLU A 319 -42.05 -15.94 -15.36
N CYS A 320 -41.60 -17.05 -15.95
CA CYS A 320 -42.25 -18.36 -15.77
C CYS A 320 -42.09 -18.86 -14.33
N PHE A 321 -40.90 -18.71 -13.74
CA PHE A 321 -40.62 -19.18 -12.38
C PHE A 321 -41.28 -18.32 -11.30
N PHE A 322 -41.57 -17.05 -11.60
CA PHE A 322 -42.34 -16.16 -10.73
C PHE A 322 -43.85 -16.18 -10.96
N ASN A 323 -44.35 -17.05 -11.85
CA ASN A 323 -45.76 -17.14 -12.23
C ASN A 323 -46.32 -15.80 -12.79
N GLU A 324 -45.46 -15.01 -13.42
CA GLU A 324 -45.78 -13.74 -14.07
C GLU A 324 -46.03 -13.94 -15.59
N CYS A 325 -45.54 -15.06 -16.16
CA CYS A 325 -45.74 -15.43 -17.56
C CYS A 325 -47.19 -15.88 -17.83
N ARG A 326 -47.89 -15.16 -18.72
CA ARG A 326 -49.30 -15.46 -19.08
C ARG A 326 -49.49 -16.84 -19.74
N GLN A 327 -48.48 -17.34 -20.45
CA GLN A 327 -48.59 -18.61 -21.18
C GLN A 327 -48.66 -19.82 -20.24
N CYS A 328 -47.77 -19.92 -19.26
CA CYS A 328 -47.79 -21.03 -18.29
C CYS A 328 -48.69 -20.74 -17.07
N ARG A 329 -49.04 -19.48 -16.80
CA ARG A 329 -50.00 -19.12 -15.73
C ARG A 329 -51.44 -19.53 -16.08
N ASP A 330 -51.85 -19.30 -17.33
CA ASP A 330 -53.23 -19.56 -17.77
C ASP A 330 -53.40 -20.99 -18.30
N ASN A 331 -52.30 -21.63 -18.72
CA ASN A 331 -52.25 -23.09 -18.79
C ASN A 331 -52.29 -23.63 -17.36
N GLN A 332 -53.47 -24.11 -16.94
CA GLN A 332 -53.56 -24.90 -15.73
C GLN A 332 -52.49 -26.01 -15.77
N PRO A 333 -51.93 -26.45 -14.62
CA PRO A 333 -50.99 -27.57 -14.58
C PRO A 333 -51.55 -28.68 -15.44
N SER A 334 -50.73 -29.23 -16.33
CA SER A 334 -51.17 -30.11 -17.42
C SER A 334 -52.21 -31.11 -16.90
N GLU A 335 -53.25 -31.41 -17.68
CA GLU A 335 -54.21 -32.46 -17.28
C GLU A 335 -53.47 -33.74 -16.86
N TYR A 336 -52.30 -33.99 -17.46
CA TYR A 336 -51.35 -35.01 -17.03
C TYR A 336 -50.88 -34.84 -15.58
N LEU A 337 -50.37 -33.67 -15.15
CA LEU A 337 -49.95 -33.44 -13.76
C LEU A 337 -51.13 -33.56 -12.78
N LYS A 338 -52.31 -33.06 -13.16
CA LYS A 338 -53.53 -33.20 -12.34
C LYS A 338 -54.00 -34.65 -12.24
N HIS A 339 -54.00 -35.39 -13.34
CA HIS A 339 -54.37 -36.81 -13.39
C HIS A 339 -53.32 -37.70 -12.73
N PHE A 340 -52.03 -37.37 -12.89
CA PHE A 340 -50.90 -38.04 -12.25
C PHE A 340 -50.99 -37.89 -10.73
N LEU A 341 -51.23 -36.67 -10.25
CA LEU A 341 -51.43 -36.40 -8.84
C LEU A 341 -52.75 -37.04 -8.37
N ASN A 342 -53.89 -36.82 -9.03
CA ASN A 342 -55.19 -37.37 -8.57
C ASN A 342 -55.27 -38.91 -8.59
N ASN A 343 -54.64 -39.61 -9.53
CA ASN A 343 -54.69 -41.08 -9.59
C ASN A 343 -53.74 -41.76 -8.59
N GLN A 344 -52.64 -41.08 -8.22
CA GLN A 344 -51.65 -41.61 -7.27
C GLN A 344 -51.84 -41.06 -5.85
N ILE A 345 -52.56 -39.93 -5.68
CA ILE A 345 -52.90 -39.24 -4.43
C ILE A 345 -54.31 -39.61 -3.95
N SER A 346 -54.91 -40.70 -4.44
CA SER A 346 -56.09 -41.33 -3.81
C SER A 346 -55.82 -41.81 -2.36
N LEU A 347 -54.63 -41.56 -1.82
CA LEU A 347 -54.19 -41.79 -0.45
C LEU A 347 -54.16 -40.53 0.44
N PHE A 348 -54.37 -39.32 -0.10
CA PHE A 348 -54.38 -38.08 0.69
C PHE A 348 -55.58 -37.21 0.29
N ASP A 349 -56.70 -37.38 1.00
CA ASP A 349 -57.97 -36.70 0.72
C ASP A 349 -57.94 -35.16 0.89
N ASP A 350 -56.85 -34.57 1.42
CA ASP A 350 -56.80 -33.14 1.81
C ASP A 350 -55.58 -32.38 1.24
N CYS A 351 -55.33 -32.43 -0.07
CA CYS A 351 -54.31 -31.58 -0.70
C CYS A 351 -54.91 -30.36 -1.42
N SER A 352 -54.64 -29.15 -0.92
CA SER A 352 -54.98 -27.88 -1.58
C SER A 352 -53.77 -27.21 -2.23
N TRP A 353 -53.91 -26.76 -3.48
CA TRP A 353 -52.85 -26.03 -4.20
C TRP A 353 -52.65 -24.62 -3.64
N MET A 354 -51.41 -24.26 -3.33
CA MET A 354 -51.03 -22.90 -2.94
C MET A 354 -50.20 -22.24 -4.04
N ILE A 355 -50.48 -20.96 -4.31
CA ILE A 355 -49.77 -20.14 -5.30
C ILE A 355 -48.98 -19.07 -4.55
N TRP A 356 -47.67 -19.04 -4.75
CA TRP A 356 -46.81 -17.99 -4.21
C TRP A 356 -47.14 -16.66 -4.88
N ARG A 357 -47.34 -15.62 -4.06
CA ARG A 357 -47.43 -14.23 -4.52
C ARG A 357 -46.23 -13.46 -4.00
N LYS A 358 -45.64 -12.60 -4.83
CA LYS A 358 -44.62 -11.64 -4.41
C LYS A 358 -45.20 -10.81 -3.25
N SER A 359 -44.47 -10.71 -2.14
CA SER A 359 -44.84 -9.74 -1.10
C SER A 359 -44.65 -8.34 -1.71
N VAL A 360 -45.73 -7.57 -1.70
CA VAL A 360 -45.73 -6.16 -2.12
C VAL A 360 -44.81 -5.35 -1.21
#